data_AF-S7UZT8-F1
#
_entry.id   AF-S7UZT8-F1
#
_cell.length_a   1.000
_cell.length_b   1.000
_cell.length_c   1.000
_cell.angle_alpha   90.00
_cell.angle_beta   90.00
_cell.angle_gamma   90.00
#
_symmetry.space_group_name_H-M   'P 1'
#
loop_
_entity.id
_entity.type
_entity.pdbx_description
1 polymer ?
#
loop_
_entity_poly.entity_id
_entity_poly.type
_entity_poly.pdbx_seq_one_letter_code
_entity_poly.pdbx_strand_id
1 'polypeptide(L)'
;MWLPVYVPLLLVFGVSLSLPQGSLGTDSSSLRGVDADTEKRINVGKKHLQTLRNLETRCHDSLQALVVIDAGSSSTRTNVFLAKTRSCPNKGRSIDPDSIQLIGAGKRFAGLRVVLEEWLDTYAGKDWES
;
A
#
# COMPACT_ATOMS: atom_id res chain seq x y z
N MET A 1 24.63 41.57 -6.09
CA MET A 1 25.24 40.90 -7.26
C MET A 1 24.44 39.63 -7.50
N TRP A 2 23.44 39.68 -8.39
CA TRP A 2 22.49 38.58 -8.65
C TRP A 2 22.75 38.06 -10.06
N LEU A 3 23.02 36.76 -10.18
CA LEU A 3 23.18 36.08 -11.46
C LEU A 3 21.82 35.43 -11.84
N PRO A 4 21.28 35.66 -13.05
CA PRO A 4 20.12 34.90 -13.51
C PRO A 4 20.56 33.52 -13.99
N VAL A 5 19.96 32.47 -13.41
CA VAL A 5 20.09 31.10 -13.89
C VAL A 5 19.11 30.89 -15.03
N TYR A 6 19.63 30.67 -16.24
CA TYR A 6 18.83 30.24 -17.39
C TYR A 6 18.53 28.74 -17.28
N VAL A 7 17.25 28.39 -17.11
CA VAL A 7 16.76 27.01 -17.25
C VAL A 7 16.31 26.83 -18.71
N PRO A 8 16.85 25.88 -19.48
CA PRO A 8 16.37 25.62 -20.82
C PRO A 8 15.01 24.91 -20.74
N LEU A 9 13.99 25.59 -21.25
CA LEU A 9 12.65 25.07 -21.46
C LEU A 9 12.70 24.03 -22.60
N LEU A 10 12.74 22.75 -22.26
CA LEU A 10 12.56 21.66 -23.21
C LEU A 10 11.07 21.53 -23.53
N LEU A 11 10.64 22.20 -24.61
CA LEU A 11 9.33 21.98 -25.23
C LEU A 11 9.32 20.61 -25.91
N VAL A 12 8.81 19.61 -25.21
CA VAL A 12 8.45 18.33 -25.83
C VAL A 12 7.13 18.53 -26.58
N PHE A 13 7.22 18.76 -27.89
CA PHE A 13 6.07 18.59 -28.79
C PHE A 13 5.77 17.09 -28.90
N GLY A 14 4.93 16.58 -28.00
CA GLY A 14 4.39 15.23 -28.03
C GLY A 14 2.98 15.23 -28.59
N VAL A 15 2.84 14.64 -29.78
CA VAL A 15 1.61 14.44 -30.56
C VAL A 15 0.41 14.03 -29.69
N SER A 16 -0.66 14.81 -29.72
CA SER A 16 -1.97 14.43 -29.17
C SER A 16 -2.56 13.31 -30.03
N LEU A 17 -2.46 12.06 -29.55
CA LEU A 17 -3.28 10.96 -30.05
C LEU A 17 -4.66 11.07 -29.39
N SER A 18 -5.56 11.79 -30.06
CA SER A 18 -6.98 11.78 -29.76
C SER A 18 -7.51 10.37 -30.03
N LEU A 19 -7.61 9.52 -29.00
CA LEU A 19 -8.39 8.29 -29.11
C LEU A 19 -9.87 8.69 -29.24
N PRO A 20 -10.58 8.26 -30.29
CA PRO A 20 -12.03 8.40 -30.31
C PRO A 20 -12.60 7.59 -29.15
N GLN A 21 -13.57 8.18 -28.43
CA GLN A 21 -14.48 7.44 -27.57
C GLN A 21 -15.31 6.48 -28.42
N GLY A 22 -14.71 5.35 -28.78
CA GLY A 22 -15.40 4.19 -29.33
C GLY A 22 -15.98 3.39 -28.18
N SER A 23 -17.30 3.39 -28.09
CA SER A 23 -18.09 2.38 -27.39
C SER A 23 -17.45 1.00 -27.60
N LEU A 24 -17.08 0.31 -26.52
CA LEU A 24 -16.55 -1.04 -26.56
C LEU A 24 -17.71 -2.00 -26.88
N GLY A 25 -18.17 -1.94 -28.12
CA GLY A 25 -19.10 -2.90 -28.69
C GLY A 25 -18.47 -4.28 -28.65
N THR A 26 -19.17 -5.22 -28.04
CA THR A 26 -18.86 -6.64 -28.09
C THR A 26 -19.16 -7.19 -29.48
N ASP A 27 -18.44 -6.73 -30.50
CA ASP A 27 -18.54 -7.31 -31.83
C ASP A 27 -17.65 -8.54 -31.89
N SER A 28 -18.30 -9.69 -31.72
CA SER A 28 -17.80 -11.02 -32.07
C SER A 28 -17.60 -11.11 -33.59
N SER A 29 -16.63 -10.35 -34.09
CA SER A 29 -16.19 -10.41 -35.47
C SER A 29 -15.32 -11.64 -35.60
N SER A 30 -15.90 -12.76 -36.04
CA SER A 30 -15.15 -13.89 -36.57
C SER A 30 -14.12 -13.36 -37.57
N LEU A 31 -12.83 -13.56 -37.29
CA LEU A 31 -11.71 -13.12 -38.14
C LEU A 31 -11.66 -14.01 -39.39
N ARG A 32 -12.67 -13.89 -40.26
CA ARG A 32 -12.75 -14.67 -41.50
C ARG A 32 -11.54 -14.35 -42.38
N GLY A 33 -10.74 -15.38 -42.67
CA GLY A 33 -9.57 -15.30 -43.57
C GLY A 33 -8.22 -15.15 -42.87
N VAL A 34 -8.16 -15.20 -41.54
CA VAL A 34 -6.91 -15.16 -40.78
C VAL A 34 -6.49 -16.59 -40.41
N ASP A 35 -5.20 -16.91 -40.56
CA ASP A 35 -4.65 -18.20 -40.14
C ASP A 35 -4.89 -18.43 -38.63
N ALA A 36 -5.18 -19.68 -38.25
CA ALA A 36 -5.57 -20.02 -36.88
C ALA A 36 -4.49 -19.65 -35.83
N ASP A 37 -3.20 -19.68 -36.19
CA ASP A 37 -2.12 -19.22 -35.30
C ASP A 37 -2.15 -17.70 -35.13
N THR A 38 -2.47 -16.97 -36.19
CA THR A 38 -2.57 -15.51 -36.16
C THR A 38 -3.78 -15.06 -35.34
N GLU A 39 -4.94 -15.71 -35.49
CA GLU A 39 -6.11 -15.45 -34.64
C GLU A 39 -5.82 -15.72 -33.16
N LYS A 40 -5.10 -16.80 -32.86
CA LYS A 40 -4.67 -17.12 -31.48
C LYS A 40 -3.75 -16.03 -30.92
N ARG A 41 -2.76 -15.55 -31.69
CA ARG A 41 -1.85 -14.47 -31.27
C ARG A 41 -2.59 -13.16 -31.03
N ILE A 42 -3.55 -12.81 -31.89
CA ILE A 42 -4.39 -11.62 -31.70
C ILE A 42 -5.18 -11.72 -30.39
N ASN A 43 -5.77 -12.89 -30.11
CA ASN A 43 -6.52 -13.11 -28.87
C ASN A 43 -5.63 -13.08 -27.62
N VAL A 44 -4.40 -13.57 -27.71
CA VAL A 44 -3.39 -13.40 -26.64
C VAL A 44 -3.09 -11.93 -26.40
N GLY A 45 -2.87 -11.15 -27.46
CA GLY A 45 -2.64 -9.71 -27.37
C GLY A 45 -3.80 -8.96 -26.70
N LYS A 46 -5.04 -9.24 -27.15
CA LYS A 46 -6.26 -8.68 -26.54
C LYS A 46 -6.36 -9.01 -25.06
N LYS A 47 -6.12 -10.28 -24.69
CA LYS A 47 -6.18 -10.74 -23.30
C LYS A 47 -5.10 -10.07 -22.44
N HIS A 48 -3.90 -9.86 -22.98
CA HIS A 48 -2.82 -9.19 -22.28
C HIS A 48 -3.16 -7.73 -21.99
N LEU A 49 -3.64 -6.99 -23.01
CA LEU A 49 -4.09 -5.60 -22.84
C LEU A 49 -5.24 -5.49 -21.83
N GLN A 50 -6.21 -6.41 -21.88
CA GLN A 50 -7.30 -6.44 -20.91
C GLN A 50 -6.79 -6.71 -19.49
N THR A 51 -5.77 -7.55 -19.34
CA THR A 51 -5.16 -7.84 -18.04
C THR A 51 -4.48 -6.60 -17.47
N LEU A 52 -3.70 -5.87 -18.28
CA LEU A 52 -3.06 -4.62 -17.86
C LEU A 52 -4.10 -3.55 -17.50
N ARG A 53 -5.16 -3.40 -18.30
CA ARG A 53 -6.27 -2.50 -18.00
C ARG A 53 -6.97 -2.85 -16.68
N ASN A 54 -7.17 -4.14 -16.42
CA ASN A 54 -7.75 -4.59 -15.16
C ASN A 54 -6.81 -4.32 -13.97
N LEU A 55 -5.50 -4.43 -14.17
CA LEU A 55 -4.51 -4.12 -13.13
C LEU A 55 -4.52 -2.63 -12.77
N GLU A 56 -4.68 -1.69 -13.70
CA GLU A 56 -4.69 -0.26 -13.31
C GLU A 56 -6.04 0.22 -12.75
N THR A 57 -7.15 -0.45 -13.08
CA THR A 57 -8.50 0.01 -12.71
C THR A 57 -9.05 -0.62 -11.44
N ARG A 58 -8.58 -1.81 -11.06
CA ARG A 58 -9.06 -2.53 -9.88
C ARG A 58 -8.31 -2.08 -8.62
N CYS A 59 -8.93 -2.34 -7.48
CA CYS A 59 -8.26 -2.19 -6.20
C CYS A 59 -7.21 -3.30 -6.00
N HIS A 60 -6.11 -2.95 -5.34
CA HIS A 60 -5.05 -3.88 -4.97
C HIS A 60 -4.98 -4.06 -3.48
N ASP A 61 -4.86 -5.32 -3.07
CA ASP A 61 -4.69 -5.71 -1.69
C ASP A 61 -3.20 -5.84 -1.36
N SER A 62 -2.78 -5.42 -0.17
CA SER A 62 -1.40 -5.51 0.31
C SER A 62 -1.38 -5.72 1.83
N LEU A 63 -0.51 -6.61 2.31
CA LEU A 63 -0.38 -6.90 3.74
C LEU A 63 0.36 -5.78 4.48
N GLN A 64 -0.15 -5.40 5.65
CA GLN A 64 0.47 -4.45 6.55
C GLN A 64 0.56 -5.07 7.95
N ALA A 65 1.70 -4.88 8.62
CA ALA A 65 1.88 -5.22 10.03
C ALA A 65 1.50 -4.04 10.92
N LEU A 66 0.81 -4.33 12.02
CA LEU A 66 0.44 -3.40 13.07
C LEU A 66 1.04 -3.91 14.38
N VAL A 67 1.71 -3.06 15.14
CA VAL A 67 2.30 -3.45 16.43
C VAL A 67 1.61 -2.68 17.54
N VAL A 68 1.01 -3.41 18.47
CA VAL A 68 0.38 -2.87 19.68
C VAL A 68 1.25 -3.22 20.87
N ILE A 69 1.83 -2.22 21.51
CA ILE A 69 2.61 -2.38 22.72
C ILE A 69 1.64 -2.25 23.91
N ASP A 70 1.43 -3.36 24.60
CA ASP A 70 0.65 -3.44 25.84
C ASP A 70 1.57 -3.11 27.01
N ALA A 71 1.50 -1.86 27.47
CA ALA A 71 2.24 -1.34 28.61
C ALA A 71 1.39 -1.43 29.90
N GLY A 72 1.10 -2.65 30.31
CA GLY A 72 0.37 -2.94 31.55
C GLY A 72 1.15 -2.52 32.80
N SER A 73 0.45 -2.50 33.94
CA SER A 73 1.01 -2.02 35.21
C SER A 73 2.25 -2.79 35.68
N SER A 74 2.27 -4.12 35.50
CA SER A 74 3.35 -5.00 35.97
C SER A 74 4.32 -5.45 34.87
N SER A 75 3.97 -5.31 33.59
CA SER A 75 4.82 -5.73 32.49
C SER A 75 4.45 -5.04 31.18
N THR A 76 5.45 -4.87 30.31
CA THR A 76 5.27 -4.38 28.94
C THR A 76 5.47 -5.54 27.96
N ARG A 77 4.56 -5.74 27.01
CA ARG A 77 4.68 -6.76 25.95
C ARG A 77 4.28 -6.21 24.58
N THR A 78 4.92 -6.70 23.53
CA THR A 78 4.52 -6.39 22.14
C THR A 78 3.50 -7.41 21.63
N ASN A 79 2.51 -6.95 20.86
CA ASN A 79 1.57 -7.79 20.13
C ASN A 79 1.62 -7.37 18.66
N VAL A 80 1.96 -8.30 17.77
CA VAL A 80 2.09 -8.05 16.34
C VAL A 80 0.86 -8.61 15.63
N PHE A 81 0.20 -7.77 14.87
CA PHE A 81 -0.96 -8.09 14.06
C PHE A 81 -0.62 -7.93 12.57
N LEU A 82 -1.26 -8.72 11.72
CA LEU A 82 -1.32 -8.48 10.28
C LEU A 82 -2.72 -8.02 9.92
N ALA A 83 -2.81 -7.13 8.95
CA ALA A 83 -4.05 -6.71 8.34
C ALA A 83 -3.87 -6.56 6.82
N LYS A 84 -4.93 -6.83 6.08
CA LYS A 84 -5.00 -6.54 4.66
C LYS A 84 -5.38 -5.07 4.48
N THR A 85 -4.58 -4.36 3.69
CA THR A 85 -4.93 -3.04 3.18
C THR A 85 -5.43 -3.15 1.76
N ARG A 86 -6.39 -2.31 1.39
CA ARG A 86 -6.92 -2.19 0.04
C ARG A 86 -6.68 -0.78 -0.47
N SER A 87 -6.00 -0.66 -1.61
CA SER A 87 -5.75 0.60 -2.30
C SER A 87 -6.56 0.64 -3.59
N CYS A 88 -7.34 1.69 -3.79
CA CYS A 88 -8.17 1.85 -4.99
C CYS A 88 -7.86 3.19 -5.68
N PRO A 89 -7.92 3.26 -7.03
CA PRO A 89 -7.77 4.52 -7.75
C PRO A 89 -8.71 5.60 -7.21
N ASN A 90 -8.17 6.81 -6.97
CA ASN A 90 -8.89 7.99 -6.46
C ASN A 90 -9.59 7.84 -5.09
N LYS A 91 -9.32 6.76 -4.33
CA LYS A 91 -9.91 6.56 -2.99
C LYS A 91 -8.87 6.41 -1.88
N GLY A 92 -7.58 6.42 -2.23
CA GLY A 92 -6.49 6.18 -1.28
C GLY A 92 -6.41 4.71 -0.86
N ARG A 93 -5.96 4.47 0.38
CA ARG A 93 -5.75 3.14 0.97
C ARG A 93 -6.43 3.05 2.32
N SER A 94 -7.13 1.94 2.58
CA SER A 94 -7.76 1.64 3.86
C SER A 94 -7.43 0.23 4.33
N ILE A 95 -7.59 -0.03 5.63
CA ILE A 95 -7.48 -1.37 6.22
C ILE A 95 -8.84 -2.06 6.12
N ASP A 96 -8.84 -3.35 5.80
CA ASP A 96 -9.98 -4.24 5.95
C ASP A 96 -10.04 -4.74 7.41
N PRO A 97 -10.99 -4.28 8.24
CA PRO A 97 -11.01 -4.57 9.68
C PRO A 97 -11.19 -6.06 9.98
N ASP A 98 -11.92 -6.78 9.14
CA ASP A 98 -12.19 -8.21 9.33
C ASP A 98 -10.96 -9.08 9.07
N SER A 99 -9.93 -8.50 8.43
CA SER A 99 -8.66 -9.18 8.12
C SER A 99 -7.60 -9.04 9.22
N ILE A 100 -7.90 -8.31 10.30
CA ILE A 100 -6.96 -8.09 11.39
C ILE A 100 -6.78 -9.39 12.17
N GLN A 101 -5.54 -9.89 12.21
CA GLN A 101 -5.20 -11.13 12.91
C GLN A 101 -3.94 -10.96 13.75
N LEU A 102 -3.97 -11.46 14.99
CA LEU A 102 -2.78 -11.54 15.84
C LEU A 102 -1.86 -12.63 15.30
N ILE A 103 -0.61 -12.27 14.97
CA ILE A 103 0.39 -13.23 14.48
C ILE A 103 1.45 -13.60 15.52
N GLY A 104 1.57 -12.82 16.59
CA GLY A 104 2.49 -13.15 17.68
C GLY A 104 2.42 -12.19 18.85
N ALA A 105 2.67 -12.72 20.03
CA ALA A 105 2.91 -11.96 21.24
C ALA A 105 4.39 -12.13 21.64
N GLY A 106 5.05 -11.02 21.94
CA GLY A 106 6.41 -11.02 22.43
C GLY A 106 6.53 -11.45 23.89
N LYS A 107 7.78 -11.52 24.36
CA LYS A 107 8.07 -11.73 25.79
C LYS A 107 7.57 -10.54 26.62
N ARG A 108 7.34 -10.79 27.90
CA ARG A 108 7.08 -9.75 28.90
C ARG A 108 8.42 -9.14 29.34
N PHE A 109 8.48 -7.82 29.33
CA PHE A 109 9.59 -7.00 29.83
C PHE A 109 9.12 -6.12 30.99
N ALA A 110 10.04 -5.35 31.56
CA ALA A 110 9.75 -4.40 32.63
C ALA A 110 8.55 -3.49 32.26
N GLY A 111 7.66 -3.29 33.22
CA GLY A 111 6.57 -2.32 33.11
C GLY A 111 7.13 -0.89 33.12
N LEU A 112 6.43 0.05 32.48
CA LEU A 112 6.83 1.46 32.50
C LEU A 112 6.83 2.04 33.92
N ARG A 113 5.98 1.51 34.81
CA ARG A 113 5.96 1.85 36.23
C ARG A 113 7.34 1.60 36.87
N VAL A 114 7.90 0.41 36.70
CA VAL A 114 9.21 0.04 37.26
C VAL A 114 10.31 0.96 36.73
N VAL A 115 10.28 1.30 35.45
CA VAL A 115 11.26 2.23 34.85
C VAL A 115 11.20 3.61 35.51
N LEU A 116 9.98 4.11 35.78
CA LEU A 116 9.81 5.40 36.44
C LEU A 116 10.16 5.34 37.93
N GLU A 117 9.80 4.27 38.63
CA GLU A 117 10.17 4.04 40.03
C GLU A 117 11.69 3.98 40.19
N GLU A 118 12.41 3.23 39.36
CA GLU A 118 13.87 3.15 39.39
C GLU A 118 14.53 4.51 39.11
N TRP A 119 13.95 5.30 38.19
CA TRP A 119 14.42 6.65 37.93
C TRP A 119 14.18 7.59 39.12
N LEU A 120 12.99 7.56 39.72
CA LEU A 120 12.65 8.38 40.89
C LEU A 120 13.49 8.00 42.11
N ASP A 121 13.68 6.70 42.38
CA ASP A 121 14.56 6.21 43.44
C ASP A 121 15.99 6.74 43.31
N THR A 122 16.46 6.88 42.07
CA THR A 122 17.82 7.33 41.78
C THR A 122 17.97 8.85 41.89
N TYR A 123 16.99 9.61 41.40
CA TYR A 123 17.15 11.05 41.18
C TYR A 123 16.27 11.95 42.06
N ALA A 124 15.14 11.44 42.58
CA ALA A 124 14.25 12.17 43.48
C ALA A 124 14.50 11.87 44.96
N GLY A 125 15.23 10.78 45.27
CA GLY A 125 15.44 10.28 46.63
C GLY A 125 14.48 9.14 46.96
N LYS A 126 14.93 8.13 47.73
CA LYS A 126 14.20 6.87 47.95
C LYS A 126 12.88 7.00 48.73
N ASP A 127 12.61 8.19 49.25
CA ASP A 127 11.42 8.56 50.01
C ASP A 127 10.46 9.42 49.19
N TRP A 128 10.63 9.50 47.86
CA TRP A 128 9.78 10.29 46.95
C TRP A 128 8.29 9.91 46.99
N GLU A 129 7.95 8.73 47.50
CA GLU A 129 6.58 8.24 47.65
C GLU A 129 5.88 8.73 48.94
N SER A 130 6.59 9.46 49.82
CA SER A 130 6.14 9.83 51.18
C SER A 130 5.29 11.11 51.25
#